data_AF-A0AAU9AQE9-F1
#
_entry.id   AF-A0AAU9AQE9-F1
#
_cell.length_a   1.000
_cell.length_b   1.000
_cell.length_c   1.000
_cell.angle_alpha   90.00
_cell.angle_beta   90.00
_cell.angle_gamma   90.00
#
_symmetry.space_group_name_H-M   'P 1'
#
loop_
_entity.id
_entity.type
_entity.pdbx_description
1 polymer ?
#
loop_
_entity_poly.entity_id
_entity_poly.type
_entity_poly.pdbx_seq_one_letter_code
_entity_poly.pdbx_strand_id
1 'polypeptide(L)'
;MEYCADAAKDRTMAAHRPHRRIAPSALPAFVLAALALLVPVGSAAAAEPAAGQTRYLQLDPHWTDEPYQWQLDDGTVLSRGVSDAQARAVVAAHPGQERYALETVVMRYPVRIAAACWKRPQAEFERCIEWGKAGPSRARAQAEAESERELEQALQRRRERAAWTGLDAQAVTQRLRRTLAAQGPWEKTPPAQRTPTEFDCAKAGVAPPLPDAGQRHFQAALEAGPRTPAGEAELVAAARAGHWRAAAALAKLALYDDDWESAQSIAAWLLERDVPAGYNALARSLGAANAYEHGSAAPAEREQSARLRWRAAQAGDPGAQMDLADELSESEPDAAERLRACARSRFPDIDR
;
A
#
# COMPACT_ATOMS: atom_id res chain seq x y z
N MET A 1 -5.24 55.84 -2.77
CA MET A 1 -4.14 56.10 -3.73
C MET A 1 -3.54 54.75 -4.05
N GLU A 2 -4.21 53.98 -4.91
CA GLU A 2 -4.08 54.01 -6.38
C GLU A 2 -2.71 53.45 -6.80
N TYR A 3 -2.61 52.18 -7.18
CA TYR A 3 -2.88 51.60 -8.51
C TYR A 3 -1.93 52.09 -9.63
N CYS A 4 -1.20 51.11 -10.19
CA CYS A 4 -0.87 50.93 -11.61
C CYS A 4 0.15 51.89 -12.28
N ALA A 5 0.91 51.50 -13.30
CA ALA A 5 0.92 50.30 -14.13
C ALA A 5 2.21 50.22 -14.99
N ASP A 6 2.28 49.12 -15.73
CA ASP A 6 2.88 48.90 -17.06
C ASP A 6 4.28 48.30 -17.15
N ALA A 7 4.57 47.37 -18.07
CA ALA A 7 3.79 46.43 -18.88
C ALA A 7 4.79 45.74 -19.81
N ALA A 8 4.70 44.39 -19.88
CA ALA A 8 4.80 43.59 -21.11
C ALA A 8 6.17 43.56 -21.85
N LYS A 9 6.61 42.48 -22.52
CA LYS A 9 5.89 41.47 -23.28
C LYS A 9 6.86 40.36 -23.74
N ASP A 10 6.31 39.16 -23.92
CA ASP A 10 6.68 38.10 -24.88
C ASP A 10 8.12 37.54 -24.93
N ARG A 11 8.24 36.27 -24.51
CA ARG A 11 8.67 35.20 -25.44
C ARG A 11 8.18 33.83 -24.98
N THR A 12 7.15 33.38 -25.66
CA THR A 12 6.74 31.99 -25.85
C THR A 12 7.88 31.15 -26.41
N MET A 13 8.12 29.97 -25.82
CA MET A 13 8.38 28.75 -26.59
C MET A 13 8.19 27.50 -25.73
N ALA A 14 7.46 26.55 -26.32
CA ALA A 14 6.97 25.32 -25.74
C ALA A 14 8.06 24.27 -25.52
N ALA A 15 7.89 23.45 -24.48
CA ALA A 15 8.37 22.07 -24.47
C ALA A 15 7.39 21.20 -23.69
N HIS A 16 6.62 20.41 -24.44
CA HIS A 16 5.91 19.24 -23.96
C HIS A 16 6.85 18.32 -23.16
N ARG A 17 6.46 17.96 -21.94
CA ARG A 17 6.80 16.66 -21.36
C ARG A 17 5.52 15.96 -20.90
N PRO A 18 5.36 14.67 -21.22
CA PRO A 18 4.10 13.97 -21.00
C PRO A 18 3.91 13.74 -19.50
N HIS A 19 2.74 14.13 -18.99
CA HIS A 19 2.22 13.57 -17.76
C HIS A 19 2.19 12.05 -17.91
N ARG A 20 3.12 11.35 -17.23
CA ARG A 20 2.94 9.94 -16.90
C ARG A 20 1.64 9.87 -16.11
N ARG A 21 0.58 9.43 -16.79
CA ARG A 21 -0.64 8.96 -16.16
C ARG A 21 -0.23 7.82 -15.23
N ILE A 22 -0.10 8.11 -13.95
CA ILE A 22 -0.21 7.10 -12.91
C ILE A 22 -1.65 6.63 -13.02
N ALA A 23 -1.85 5.43 -13.55
CA ALA A 23 -3.14 4.77 -13.48
C ALA A 23 -3.46 4.53 -12.00
N PRO A 24 -4.58 5.04 -11.46
CA PRO A 24 -5.16 4.41 -10.30
C PRO A 24 -5.82 3.12 -10.80
N SER A 25 -5.02 2.05 -10.88
CA SER A 25 -5.56 0.69 -10.97
C SER A 25 -6.04 0.28 -9.58
N ALA A 26 -7.19 0.85 -9.20
CA ALA A 26 -8.07 0.32 -8.20
C ALA A 26 -9.47 0.76 -8.64
N LEU A 27 -10.10 -0.07 -9.48
CA LEU A 27 -11.56 -0.05 -9.52
C LEU A 27 -11.98 -0.26 -8.06
N PRO A 28 -12.74 0.67 -7.44
CA PRO A 28 -13.19 0.47 -6.09
C PRO A 28 -14.01 -0.83 -6.07
N ALA A 29 -13.80 -1.67 -5.05
CA ALA A 29 -14.54 -2.92 -4.87
C ALA A 29 -16.07 -2.76 -4.99
N PHE A 30 -16.57 -1.53 -4.83
CA PHE A 30 -17.94 -1.11 -5.14
C PHE A 30 -18.43 -1.41 -6.57
N VAL A 31 -17.55 -1.36 -7.59
CA VAL A 31 -17.93 -1.67 -8.98
C VAL A 31 -18.17 -3.18 -9.16
N LEU A 32 -17.43 -4.03 -8.44
CA LEU A 32 -17.59 -5.49 -8.49
C LEU A 32 -18.85 -5.98 -7.75
N ALA A 33 -19.27 -5.29 -6.69
CA ALA A 33 -20.51 -5.59 -5.97
C ALA A 33 -21.76 -5.37 -6.84
N ALA A 34 -21.77 -4.31 -7.67
CA ALA A 34 -22.85 -4.07 -8.64
C ALA A 34 -22.88 -5.15 -9.75
N LEU A 35 -21.72 -5.65 -10.17
CA LEU A 35 -21.59 -6.68 -11.21
C LEU A 35 -22.10 -8.07 -10.76
N ALA A 36 -21.95 -8.43 -9.47
CA ALA A 36 -22.45 -9.71 -8.94
C ALA A 36 -24.00 -9.78 -8.90
N LEU A 37 -24.67 -8.63 -8.78
CA LEU A 37 -26.13 -8.53 -8.87
C LEU A 37 -26.66 -8.59 -10.31
N LEU A 38 -25.78 -8.46 -11.32
CA LEU A 38 -26.13 -8.41 -12.75
C LEU A 38 -25.87 -9.72 -13.52
N VAL A 39 -25.33 -10.77 -12.87
CA VAL A 39 -25.06 -12.05 -13.55
C VAL A 39 -26.36 -12.83 -13.76
N PRO A 40 -26.78 -13.19 -14.99
CA PRO A 40 -27.97 -13.99 -15.21
C PRO A 40 -27.84 -15.36 -14.54
N VAL A 41 -28.82 -15.74 -13.73
CA VAL A 41 -28.88 -17.08 -13.14
C VAL A 41 -29.20 -18.07 -14.25
N GLY A 42 -28.37 -19.10 -14.42
CA GLY A 42 -28.73 -20.27 -15.23
C GLY A 42 -29.99 -20.90 -14.64
N SER A 43 -31.07 -20.92 -15.42
CA SER A 43 -32.39 -21.33 -14.99
C SER A 43 -32.42 -22.77 -14.49
N ALA A 44 -32.33 -22.98 -13.18
CA ALA A 44 -33.10 -24.04 -12.54
C ALA A 44 -34.55 -23.58 -12.58
N ALA A 45 -35.44 -24.38 -13.19
CA ALA A 45 -36.83 -24.01 -13.45
C ALA A 45 -37.57 -23.67 -12.15
N ALA A 46 -37.56 -22.38 -11.77
CA ALA A 46 -38.43 -21.83 -10.77
C ALA A 46 -39.83 -21.73 -11.38
N ALA A 47 -40.81 -22.41 -10.77
CA ALA A 47 -42.21 -22.27 -11.15
C ALA A 47 -42.61 -20.79 -11.08
N GLU A 48 -43.27 -20.28 -12.12
CA GLU A 48 -43.80 -18.92 -12.12
C GLU A 48 -44.76 -18.75 -10.92
N PRO A 49 -44.59 -17.69 -10.11
CA PRO A 49 -45.48 -17.45 -8.98
C PRO A 49 -46.90 -17.21 -9.48
N ALA A 50 -47.86 -17.92 -8.88
CA ALA A 50 -49.27 -17.75 -9.23
C ALA A 50 -49.74 -16.30 -8.98
N ALA A 51 -50.60 -15.78 -9.85
CA ALA A 51 -51.20 -14.46 -9.70
C ALA A 51 -51.81 -14.28 -8.30
N GLY A 52 -51.33 -13.27 -7.56
CA GLY A 52 -51.70 -13.03 -6.16
C GLY A 52 -50.65 -13.43 -5.11
N GLN A 53 -49.54 -14.07 -5.52
CA GLN A 53 -48.41 -14.43 -4.64
C GLN A 53 -47.23 -13.45 -4.70
N THR A 54 -47.40 -12.33 -5.42
CA THR A 54 -46.42 -11.25 -5.50
C THR A 54 -46.92 -10.04 -4.68
N ARG A 55 -46.02 -9.42 -3.93
CA ARG A 55 -46.24 -8.19 -3.16
C ARG A 55 -45.06 -7.26 -3.35
N TYR A 56 -45.16 -6.02 -2.87
CA TYR A 56 -44.00 -5.18 -2.68
C TYR A 56 -43.79 -4.86 -1.20
N LEU A 57 -42.55 -4.53 -0.86
CA LEU A 57 -42.19 -3.86 0.38
C LEU A 57 -41.74 -2.45 0.08
N GLN A 58 -42.28 -1.50 0.83
CA GLN A 58 -41.86 -0.12 0.86
C GLN A 58 -40.49 -0.03 1.55
N LEU A 59 -39.48 0.38 0.79
CA LEU A 59 -38.18 0.76 1.34
C LEU A 59 -38.22 2.22 1.77
N ASP A 60 -37.17 2.66 2.47
CA ASP A 60 -37.02 4.08 2.77
C ASP A 60 -36.92 4.88 1.46
N PRO A 61 -37.62 6.03 1.34
CA PRO A 61 -37.67 6.84 0.13
C PRO A 61 -36.32 7.22 -0.50
N HIS A 62 -35.19 7.20 0.22
CA HIS A 62 -33.88 7.47 -0.38
C HIS A 62 -33.31 6.28 -1.20
N TRP A 63 -33.95 5.10 -1.15
CA TRP A 63 -33.55 3.92 -1.91
C TRP A 63 -34.38 3.76 -3.19
N THR A 64 -34.59 4.84 -3.94
CA THR A 64 -35.10 4.77 -5.32
C THR A 64 -33.98 4.33 -6.25
N ASP A 65 -34.30 3.54 -7.28
CA ASP A 65 -33.34 3.00 -8.24
C ASP A 65 -32.20 2.17 -7.59
N GLU A 66 -32.45 1.60 -6.40
CA GLU A 66 -31.50 0.76 -5.68
C GLU A 66 -31.59 -0.70 -6.20
N PRO A 67 -30.48 -1.29 -6.64
CA PRO A 67 -30.41 -2.72 -6.91
C PRO A 67 -30.63 -3.54 -5.64
N TYR A 68 -31.54 -4.51 -5.70
CA TYR A 68 -31.79 -5.45 -4.61
C TYR A 68 -31.92 -6.89 -5.10
N GLN A 69 -31.78 -7.83 -4.16
CA GLN A 69 -32.11 -9.22 -4.37
C GLN A 69 -32.82 -9.81 -3.16
N TRP A 70 -33.76 -10.71 -3.44
CA TRP A 70 -34.41 -11.54 -2.44
C TRP A 70 -33.68 -12.87 -2.33
N GLN A 71 -33.45 -13.31 -1.10
CA GLN A 71 -32.77 -14.56 -0.81
C GLN A 71 -33.51 -15.34 0.29
N LEU A 72 -33.23 -16.65 0.37
CA LEU A 72 -33.50 -17.47 1.55
C LEU A 72 -32.35 -17.38 2.57
N ASP A 73 -32.56 -17.95 3.76
CA ASP A 73 -31.56 -17.99 4.83
C ASP A 73 -30.24 -18.67 4.40
N ASP A 74 -30.32 -19.72 3.60
CA ASP A 74 -29.17 -20.46 3.05
C ASP A 74 -28.39 -19.66 1.98
N GLY A 75 -28.91 -18.51 1.54
CA GLY A 75 -28.32 -17.67 0.51
C GLY A 75 -28.82 -17.95 -0.91
N THR A 76 -29.78 -18.86 -1.08
CA THR A 76 -30.43 -19.10 -2.38
C THR A 76 -31.10 -17.83 -2.85
N VAL A 77 -30.68 -17.30 -4.01
CA VAL A 77 -31.27 -16.11 -4.61
C VAL A 77 -32.60 -16.48 -5.27
N LEU A 78 -33.67 -15.82 -4.83
CA LEU A 78 -35.02 -16.01 -5.35
C LEU A 78 -35.32 -15.06 -6.52
N SER A 79 -34.94 -13.79 -6.38
CA SER A 79 -35.14 -12.78 -7.41
C SER A 79 -34.15 -11.63 -7.26
N ARG A 80 -33.96 -10.88 -8.35
CA ARG A 80 -33.21 -9.62 -8.35
C ARG A 80 -34.05 -8.54 -9.03
N GLY A 81 -33.86 -7.30 -8.60
CA GLY A 81 -34.59 -6.17 -9.16
C GLY A 81 -33.90 -4.85 -8.84
N VAL A 82 -34.52 -3.78 -9.31
CA VAL A 82 -34.18 -2.41 -8.97
C VAL A 82 -35.44 -1.80 -8.36
N SER A 83 -35.32 -1.12 -7.23
CA SER A 83 -36.46 -0.45 -6.62
C SER A 83 -36.98 0.64 -7.52
N ASP A 84 -38.29 0.81 -7.57
CA ASP A 84 -38.89 1.80 -8.47
C ASP A 84 -38.79 3.24 -7.93
N ALA A 85 -39.38 4.19 -8.66
CA ALA A 85 -39.44 5.60 -8.27
C ALA A 85 -40.20 5.86 -6.94
N GLN A 86 -40.89 4.85 -6.40
CA GLN A 86 -41.50 4.89 -5.07
C GLN A 86 -40.71 4.07 -4.05
N ALA A 87 -39.47 3.68 -4.35
CA ALA A 87 -38.61 2.84 -3.52
C ALA A 87 -39.26 1.49 -3.14
N ARG A 88 -39.99 0.86 -4.06
CA ARG A 88 -40.65 -0.44 -3.80
C ARG A 88 -39.82 -1.62 -4.28
N ALA A 89 -39.63 -2.61 -3.40
CA ALA A 89 -39.00 -3.89 -3.73
C ALA A 89 -40.04 -5.00 -3.86
N VAL A 90 -40.10 -5.64 -5.03
CA VAL A 90 -41.07 -6.70 -5.34
C VAL A 90 -40.58 -8.03 -4.79
N VAL A 91 -41.45 -8.75 -4.10
CA VAL A 91 -41.20 -10.06 -3.50
C VAL A 91 -42.28 -11.05 -3.91
N ALA A 92 -41.90 -12.29 -4.19
CA ALA A 92 -42.80 -13.38 -4.50
C ALA A 92 -42.72 -14.47 -3.43
N ALA A 93 -43.86 -15.10 -3.12
CA ALA A 93 -43.90 -16.22 -2.20
C ALA A 93 -43.11 -17.40 -2.75
N HIS A 94 -42.34 -18.06 -1.88
CA HIS A 94 -41.66 -19.31 -2.21
C HIS A 94 -42.25 -20.47 -1.38
N PRO A 95 -42.69 -21.59 -1.98
CA PRO A 95 -43.39 -22.66 -1.27
C PRO A 95 -42.63 -23.20 -0.06
N GLY A 96 -43.31 -23.27 1.09
CA GLY A 96 -42.74 -23.78 2.34
C GLY A 96 -41.73 -22.84 3.03
N GLN A 97 -41.49 -21.64 2.48
CA GLN A 97 -40.54 -20.69 3.04
C GLN A 97 -41.26 -19.47 3.65
N GLU A 98 -40.91 -19.19 4.90
CA GLU A 98 -41.36 -17.99 5.61
C GLU A 98 -40.21 -17.03 5.95
N ARG A 99 -38.96 -17.45 5.74
CA ARG A 99 -37.77 -16.65 6.06
C ARG A 99 -37.10 -16.22 4.77
N TYR A 100 -37.02 -14.91 4.63
CA TYR A 100 -36.47 -14.23 3.47
C TYR A 100 -35.38 -13.27 3.96
N ALA A 101 -34.56 -12.83 3.02
CA ALA A 101 -33.67 -11.71 3.22
C ALA A 101 -33.73 -10.79 1.99
N LEU A 102 -34.03 -9.52 2.24
CA LEU A 102 -33.83 -8.48 1.25
C LEU A 102 -32.40 -7.97 1.38
N GLU A 103 -31.64 -8.04 0.31
CA GLU A 103 -30.28 -7.53 0.27
C GLU A 103 -30.17 -6.44 -0.80
N THR A 104 -29.74 -5.26 -0.39
CA THR A 104 -29.33 -4.15 -1.26
C THR A 104 -27.81 -4.17 -1.44
N VAL A 105 -27.24 -3.17 -2.13
CA VAL A 105 -25.79 -3.10 -2.31
C VAL A 105 -25.05 -3.06 -0.97
N VAL A 106 -25.63 -2.40 0.03
CA VAL A 106 -24.95 -2.11 1.30
C VAL A 106 -25.60 -2.77 2.52
N MET A 107 -26.89 -3.13 2.46
CA MET A 107 -27.64 -3.63 3.62
C MET A 107 -28.29 -4.98 3.35
N ARG A 108 -28.41 -5.79 4.38
CA ARG A 108 -29.21 -7.02 4.41
C ARG A 108 -30.24 -6.93 5.51
N TYR A 109 -31.49 -7.16 5.14
CA TYR A 109 -32.65 -7.16 6.04
C TYR A 109 -33.23 -8.57 6.09
N PRO A 110 -33.12 -9.28 7.23
CA PRO A 110 -33.91 -10.48 7.45
C PRO A 110 -35.39 -10.11 7.50
N VAL A 111 -36.24 -10.85 6.79
CA VAL A 111 -37.69 -10.62 6.74
C VAL A 111 -38.42 -11.93 6.95
N ARG A 112 -39.30 -11.99 7.94
CA ARG A 112 -40.22 -13.13 8.11
C ARG A 112 -41.58 -12.77 7.50
N ILE A 113 -42.00 -13.57 6.52
CA ILE A 113 -43.29 -13.41 5.83
C ILE A 113 -44.08 -14.70 6.04
N ALA A 114 -44.93 -14.72 7.07
CA ALA A 114 -45.77 -15.87 7.37
C ALA A 114 -46.72 -16.19 6.21
N ALA A 115 -47.06 -17.46 6.01
CA ALA A 115 -47.96 -17.89 4.94
C ALA A 115 -49.30 -17.13 4.91
N ALA A 116 -49.81 -16.74 6.08
CA ALA A 116 -51.02 -15.94 6.23
C ALA A 116 -50.90 -14.51 5.68
N CYS A 117 -49.72 -13.92 5.68
CA CYS A 117 -49.49 -12.54 5.20
C CYS A 117 -49.73 -12.43 3.69
N TRP A 118 -49.38 -13.46 2.90
CA TRP A 118 -49.62 -13.47 1.45
C TRP A 118 -51.09 -13.41 1.05
N LYS A 119 -52.02 -13.74 1.96
CA LYS A 119 -53.46 -13.63 1.73
C LYS A 119 -54.02 -12.23 2.01
N ARG A 120 -53.20 -11.34 2.60
CA ARG A 120 -53.60 -9.96 2.94
C ARG A 120 -53.57 -9.06 1.70
N PRO A 121 -54.43 -8.03 1.62
CA PRO A 121 -54.28 -6.97 0.65
C PRO A 121 -52.98 -6.21 0.88
N GLN A 122 -52.44 -5.55 -0.16
CA GLN A 122 -51.14 -4.86 -0.09
C GLN A 122 -51.03 -3.88 1.09
N ALA A 123 -52.08 -3.10 1.37
CA ALA A 123 -52.11 -2.13 2.48
C ALA A 123 -51.99 -2.78 3.89
N GLU A 124 -52.24 -4.08 4.02
CA GLU A 124 -52.08 -4.83 5.27
C GLU A 124 -50.86 -5.76 5.26
N PHE A 125 -50.28 -6.02 4.08
CA PHE A 125 -49.18 -6.96 3.91
C PHE A 125 -47.95 -6.55 4.72
N GLU A 126 -47.52 -5.30 4.59
CA GLU A 126 -46.31 -4.79 5.26
C GLU A 126 -46.44 -4.77 6.79
N ARG A 127 -47.65 -4.61 7.31
CA ARG A 127 -47.91 -4.65 8.77
C ARG A 127 -47.90 -6.08 9.32
N CYS A 128 -48.00 -7.08 8.45
CA CYS A 128 -48.03 -8.50 8.82
C CYS A 128 -46.62 -9.11 8.87
N ILE A 129 -45.64 -8.50 8.19
CA ILE A 129 -44.27 -9.01 8.14
C ILE A 129 -43.47 -8.59 9.37
N GLU A 130 -42.45 -9.37 9.69
CA GLU A 130 -41.51 -9.05 10.76
C GLU A 130 -40.13 -8.75 10.15
N TRP A 131 -39.64 -7.54 10.40
CA TRP A 131 -38.28 -7.15 10.04
C TRP A 131 -37.31 -7.57 11.15
N GLY A 132 -36.27 -8.30 10.78
CA GLY A 132 -35.12 -8.54 11.64
C GLY A 132 -34.19 -7.33 11.72
N LYS A 133 -33.19 -7.41 12.60
CA LYS A 133 -32.14 -6.38 12.69
C LYS A 133 -31.36 -6.33 11.38
N ALA A 134 -31.35 -5.17 10.74
CA ALA A 134 -30.58 -4.94 9.53
C ALA A 134 -29.06 -5.03 9.83
N GLY A 135 -28.30 -5.55 8.88
CA GLY A 135 -26.85 -5.64 8.92
C GLY A 135 -26.22 -5.30 7.57
N PRO A 136 -24.89 -5.36 7.44
CA PRO A 136 -24.24 -5.18 6.15
C PRO A 136 -24.72 -6.25 5.15
N SER A 137 -24.72 -5.90 3.85
CA SER A 137 -24.87 -6.90 2.78
C SER A 137 -23.80 -7.99 2.91
N ARG A 138 -24.02 -9.19 2.37
CA ARG A 138 -23.03 -10.28 2.44
C ARG A 138 -21.74 -9.86 1.73
N ALA A 139 -21.86 -9.20 0.58
CA ALA A 139 -20.72 -8.68 -0.16
C ALA A 139 -19.91 -7.67 0.68
N ARG A 140 -20.60 -6.75 1.38
CA ARG A 140 -19.94 -5.77 2.26
C ARG A 140 -19.30 -6.45 3.47
N ALA A 141 -19.99 -7.37 4.12
CA ALA A 141 -19.47 -8.10 5.27
C ALA A 141 -18.22 -8.93 4.90
N GLN A 142 -18.21 -9.54 3.70
CA GLN A 142 -17.05 -10.24 3.16
C GLN A 142 -15.89 -9.28 2.89
N ALA A 143 -16.14 -8.15 2.22
CA ALA A 143 -15.11 -7.15 1.94
C ALA A 143 -14.51 -6.55 3.23
N GLU A 144 -15.34 -6.28 4.24
CA GLU A 144 -14.87 -5.82 5.56
C GLU A 144 -14.01 -6.88 6.24
N ALA A 145 -14.42 -8.15 6.24
CA ALA A 145 -13.65 -9.25 6.81
C ALA A 145 -12.34 -9.52 6.05
N GLU A 146 -12.32 -9.37 4.73
CA GLU A 146 -11.11 -9.46 3.91
C GLU A 146 -10.16 -8.30 4.23
N SER A 147 -10.68 -7.07 4.31
CA SER A 147 -9.88 -5.90 4.68
C SER A 147 -9.28 -6.01 6.09
N GLU A 148 -10.04 -6.56 7.05
CA GLU A 148 -9.55 -6.82 8.41
C GLU A 148 -8.40 -7.83 8.39
N ARG A 149 -8.53 -8.93 7.64
CA ARG A 149 -7.45 -9.93 7.47
C ARG A 149 -6.22 -9.34 6.79
N GLU A 150 -6.40 -8.51 5.77
CA GLU A 150 -5.30 -7.84 5.09
C GLU A 150 -4.55 -6.88 6.03
N LEU A 151 -5.29 -6.14 6.86
CA LEU A 151 -4.73 -5.26 7.88
C LEU A 151 -3.95 -6.06 8.94
N GLU A 152 -4.52 -7.14 9.47
CA GLU A 152 -3.85 -8.02 10.43
C GLU A 152 -2.53 -8.57 9.85
N GLN A 153 -2.57 -9.05 8.61
CA GLN A 153 -1.38 -9.54 7.91
C GLN A 153 -0.34 -8.42 7.71
N ALA A 154 -0.77 -7.21 7.34
CA ALA A 154 0.12 -6.08 7.17
C ALA A 154 0.79 -5.67 8.49
N LEU A 155 0.03 -5.62 9.58
CA LEU A 155 0.55 -5.34 10.93
C LEU A 155 1.53 -6.42 11.39
N GLN A 156 1.23 -7.69 11.11
CA GLN A 156 2.15 -8.78 11.43
C GLN A 156 3.47 -8.67 10.65
N ARG A 157 3.41 -8.39 9.34
CA ARG A 157 4.63 -8.18 8.54
C ARG A 157 5.48 -7.03 9.07
N ARG A 158 4.87 -5.88 9.39
CA ARG A 158 5.57 -4.74 10.00
C ARG A 158 6.29 -5.13 11.29
N ARG A 159 5.64 -5.90 12.17
CA ARG A 159 6.27 -6.39 13.42
C ARG A 159 7.46 -7.29 13.16
N GLU A 160 7.36 -8.20 12.19
CA GLU A 160 8.42 -9.18 11.89
C GLU A 160 9.61 -8.56 11.15
N ARG A 161 9.37 -7.50 10.36
CA ARG A 161 10.32 -6.86 9.46
C ARG A 161 11.62 -6.44 10.13
N ALA A 162 11.56 -5.94 11.35
CA ALA A 162 12.73 -5.49 12.10
C ALA A 162 12.94 -6.23 13.44
N ALA A 163 12.02 -7.11 13.86
CA ALA A 163 12.14 -7.84 15.14
C ALA A 163 13.44 -8.64 15.26
N TRP A 164 13.96 -9.14 14.15
CA TRP A 164 15.21 -9.89 14.10
C TRP A 164 16.47 -9.07 14.42
N THR A 165 16.37 -7.73 14.40
CA THR A 165 17.48 -6.87 14.79
C THR A 165 17.83 -7.00 16.28
N GLY A 166 16.85 -7.41 17.11
CA GLY A 166 17.00 -7.53 18.57
C GLY A 166 17.19 -6.19 19.28
N LEU A 167 16.94 -5.06 18.61
CA LEU A 167 17.14 -3.73 19.18
C LEU A 167 15.84 -3.19 19.78
N ASP A 168 15.94 -2.65 20.99
CA ASP A 168 14.87 -1.84 21.56
C ASP A 168 14.94 -0.38 21.08
N ALA A 169 13.86 0.37 21.31
CA ALA A 169 13.74 1.76 20.87
C ALA A 169 14.84 2.68 21.44
N GLN A 170 15.32 2.42 22.67
CA GLN A 170 16.36 3.22 23.30
C GLN A 170 17.71 2.98 22.61
N ALA A 171 18.06 1.73 22.34
CA ALA A 171 19.26 1.33 21.62
C ALA A 171 19.26 1.89 20.20
N VAL A 172 18.12 1.82 19.49
CA VAL A 172 17.95 2.44 18.17
C VAL A 172 18.23 3.93 18.25
N THR A 173 17.53 4.65 19.14
CA THR A 173 17.68 6.10 19.32
C THR A 173 19.13 6.50 19.63
N GLN A 174 19.78 5.79 20.57
CA GLN A 174 21.14 6.09 20.98
C GLN A 174 22.15 5.88 19.83
N ARG A 175 21.96 4.84 19.01
CA ARG A 175 22.82 4.56 17.86
C ARG A 175 22.66 5.64 16.79
N LEU A 176 21.43 5.96 16.40
CA LEU A 176 21.18 6.97 15.38
C LEU A 176 21.72 8.34 15.82
N ARG A 177 21.49 8.75 17.07
CA ARG A 177 22.04 10.01 17.61
C ARG A 177 23.57 10.04 17.60
N ARG A 178 24.22 8.95 17.99
CA ARG A 178 25.70 8.85 17.93
C ARG A 178 26.22 8.96 16.51
N THR A 179 25.58 8.28 15.56
CA THR A 179 25.94 8.36 14.14
C THR A 179 25.82 9.78 13.60
N LEU A 180 24.73 10.48 13.92
CA LEU A 180 24.53 11.87 13.51
C LEU A 180 25.56 12.81 14.15
N ALA A 181 25.89 12.62 15.44
CA ALA A 181 26.94 13.39 16.09
C ALA A 181 28.33 13.14 15.47
N ALA A 182 28.60 11.91 15.03
CA ALA A 182 29.85 11.53 14.35
C ALA A 182 29.91 11.99 12.88
N GLN A 183 28.83 12.56 12.33
CA GLN A 183 28.80 13.04 10.96
C GLN A 183 29.64 14.32 10.79
N GLY A 184 29.50 15.30 11.67
CA GLY A 184 30.25 16.56 11.59
C GLY A 184 31.79 16.39 11.61
N PRO A 185 32.36 15.53 12.47
CA PRO A 185 33.78 15.18 12.40
C PRO A 185 34.17 14.49 11.09
N TRP A 186 33.34 13.58 10.56
CA TRP A 186 33.61 12.89 9.30
C TRP A 186 33.63 13.85 8.12
N GLU A 187 32.77 14.88 8.12
CA GLU A 187 32.71 15.89 7.05
C GLU A 187 34.01 16.69 6.88
N LYS A 188 34.89 16.70 7.89
CA LYS A 188 36.20 17.36 7.83
C LYS A 188 37.29 16.48 7.20
N THR A 189 36.97 15.22 6.88
CA THR A 189 37.94 14.27 6.32
C THR A 189 38.09 14.46 4.80
N PRO A 190 39.26 14.12 4.22
CA PRO A 190 39.46 14.24 2.77
C PRO A 190 38.41 13.50 1.91
N PRO A 191 37.96 12.27 2.25
CA PRO A 191 36.90 11.61 1.48
C PRO A 191 35.57 12.38 1.47
N ALA A 192 35.22 13.06 2.56
CA ALA A 192 33.98 13.83 2.64
C ALA A 192 34.00 15.11 1.82
N GLN A 193 35.18 15.70 1.63
CA GLN A 193 35.38 16.96 0.90
C GLN A 193 35.46 16.78 -0.61
N ARG A 194 35.57 15.53 -1.10
CA ARG A 194 35.53 15.25 -2.54
C ARG A 194 34.16 15.59 -3.10
N THR A 195 34.13 16.17 -4.29
CA THR A 195 32.90 16.33 -5.07
C THR A 195 32.50 14.99 -5.72
N PRO A 196 31.25 14.85 -6.20
CA PRO A 196 30.86 13.69 -6.99
C PRO A 196 31.71 13.50 -8.25
N THR A 197 32.15 14.60 -8.90
CA THR A 197 33.06 14.51 -10.04
C THR A 197 34.42 13.89 -9.69
N GLU A 198 34.90 14.05 -8.46
CA GLU A 198 36.14 13.49 -7.94
C GLU A 198 35.98 12.07 -7.36
N PHE A 199 34.79 11.46 -7.49
CA PHE A 199 34.57 10.09 -7.03
C PHE A 199 35.51 9.10 -7.75
N ASP A 200 36.17 8.27 -6.95
CA ASP A 200 37.14 7.27 -7.42
C ASP A 200 36.81 5.91 -6.78
N CYS A 201 36.33 4.98 -7.60
CA CYS A 201 35.93 3.65 -7.15
C CYS A 201 37.09 2.86 -6.52
N ALA A 202 38.33 3.10 -6.93
CA ALA A 202 39.49 2.41 -6.34
C ALA A 202 39.79 2.91 -4.92
N LYS A 203 39.37 4.13 -4.59
CA LYS A 203 39.53 4.75 -3.26
C LYS A 203 38.29 4.63 -2.37
N ALA A 204 37.16 4.23 -2.94
CA ALA A 204 35.96 3.94 -2.17
C ALA A 204 36.21 2.72 -1.27
N GLY A 205 35.77 2.79 -0.01
CA GLY A 205 35.89 1.72 0.97
C GLY A 205 35.30 0.40 0.46
N VAL A 206 35.66 -0.70 1.11
CA VAL A 206 35.17 -2.04 0.75
C VAL A 206 34.06 -2.42 1.73
N ALA A 207 32.87 -2.69 1.21
CA ALA A 207 31.77 -3.17 2.02
C ALA A 207 32.11 -4.55 2.61
N PRO A 208 31.58 -4.89 3.80
CA PRO A 208 31.81 -6.21 4.41
C PRO A 208 31.38 -7.35 3.48
N PRO A 209 32.05 -8.53 3.53
CA PRO A 209 31.65 -9.69 2.75
C PRO A 209 30.22 -10.13 3.11
N LEU A 210 29.52 -10.74 2.15
CA LEU A 210 28.17 -11.27 2.32
C LEU A 210 28.24 -12.73 2.81
N PRO A 211 27.56 -13.10 3.90
CA PRO A 211 27.54 -14.49 4.35
C PRO A 211 26.78 -15.41 3.39
N ASP A 212 27.39 -16.55 3.03
CA ASP A 212 26.79 -17.56 2.15
C ASP A 212 25.41 -18.04 2.62
N ALA A 213 25.24 -18.17 3.95
CA ALA A 213 23.99 -18.61 4.56
C ALA A 213 22.81 -17.71 4.17
N GLY A 214 23.04 -16.40 4.04
CA GLY A 214 22.01 -15.44 3.66
C GLY A 214 21.88 -15.22 2.15
N GLN A 215 22.92 -15.53 1.36
CA GLN A 215 22.92 -15.30 -0.09
C GLN A 215 21.82 -16.10 -0.82
N ARG A 216 21.54 -17.34 -0.40
CA ARG A 216 20.47 -18.16 -1.01
C ARG A 216 19.09 -17.56 -0.80
N HIS A 217 18.79 -17.13 0.42
CA HIS A 217 17.55 -16.46 0.76
C HIS A 217 17.44 -15.12 0.01
N PHE A 218 18.53 -14.37 -0.09
CA PHE A 218 18.53 -13.12 -0.85
C PHE A 218 18.20 -13.35 -2.33
N GLN A 219 18.76 -14.39 -2.95
CA GLN A 219 18.45 -14.75 -4.33
C GLN A 219 16.98 -15.18 -4.50
N ALA A 220 16.46 -16.00 -3.58
CA ALA A 220 15.05 -16.40 -3.57
C ALA A 220 14.12 -15.19 -3.43
N ALA A 221 14.51 -14.17 -2.65
CA ALA A 221 13.76 -12.93 -2.52
C ALA A 221 13.68 -12.13 -3.84
N LEU A 222 14.79 -12.07 -4.59
CA LEU A 222 14.82 -11.40 -5.91
C LEU A 222 13.91 -12.13 -6.91
N GLU A 223 13.91 -13.47 -6.89
CA GLU A 223 13.08 -14.29 -7.78
C GLU A 223 11.58 -14.19 -7.44
N ALA A 224 11.23 -14.16 -6.16
CA ALA A 224 9.84 -14.00 -5.70
C ALA A 224 9.32 -12.56 -5.84
N GLY A 225 10.21 -11.59 -6.11
CA GLY A 225 9.90 -10.17 -6.09
C GLY A 225 10.00 -9.61 -4.66
N PRO A 226 10.97 -8.72 -4.35
CA PRO A 226 11.24 -8.24 -2.98
C PRO A 226 10.08 -7.55 -2.26
N ARG A 227 9.04 -7.12 -2.99
CA ARG A 227 7.85 -6.45 -2.46
C ARG A 227 6.66 -7.40 -2.23
N THR A 228 6.79 -8.67 -2.62
CA THR A 228 5.75 -9.66 -2.34
C THR A 228 5.92 -10.19 -0.91
N PRO A 229 4.84 -10.69 -0.26
CA PRO A 229 4.97 -11.29 1.06
C PRO A 229 6.02 -12.42 1.14
N ALA A 230 6.12 -13.22 0.08
CA ALA A 230 7.13 -14.28 -0.02
C ALA A 230 8.55 -13.71 -0.15
N GLY A 231 8.75 -12.72 -1.03
CA GLY A 231 10.05 -12.07 -1.20
C GLY A 231 10.52 -11.35 0.06
N GLU A 232 9.62 -10.66 0.76
CA GLU A 232 9.93 -10.00 2.04
C GLU A 232 10.34 -11.01 3.12
N ALA A 233 9.64 -12.15 3.23
CA ALA A 233 10.00 -13.21 4.18
C ALA A 233 11.40 -13.76 3.91
N GLU A 234 11.76 -13.95 2.64
CA GLU A 234 13.10 -14.38 2.22
C GLU A 234 14.15 -13.29 2.51
N LEU A 235 13.84 -12.00 2.34
CA LEU A 235 14.73 -10.93 2.78
C LEU A 235 14.96 -10.95 4.30
N VAL A 236 13.91 -11.20 5.09
CA VAL A 236 14.02 -11.32 6.55
C VAL A 236 14.90 -12.51 6.92
N ALA A 237 14.74 -13.66 6.26
CA ALA A 237 15.60 -14.83 6.47
C ALA A 237 17.07 -14.54 6.11
N ALA A 238 17.32 -13.88 4.98
CA ALA A 238 18.66 -13.46 4.57
C ALA A 238 19.29 -12.50 5.58
N ALA A 239 18.54 -11.49 6.05
CA ALA A 239 19.01 -10.51 7.01
C ALA A 239 19.31 -11.15 8.38
N ARG A 240 18.47 -12.08 8.86
CA ARG A 240 18.73 -12.91 10.04
C ARG A 240 20.03 -13.71 9.94
N ALA A 241 20.35 -14.18 8.74
CA ALA A 241 21.61 -14.86 8.44
C ALA A 241 22.81 -13.90 8.24
N GLY A 242 22.64 -12.60 8.49
CA GLY A 242 23.70 -11.60 8.43
C GLY A 242 23.88 -10.94 7.05
N HIS A 243 22.97 -11.17 6.10
CA HIS A 243 23.07 -10.60 4.76
C HIS A 243 22.70 -9.10 4.75
N TRP A 244 23.71 -8.24 4.86
CA TRP A 244 23.49 -6.81 5.07
C TRP A 244 22.79 -6.10 3.90
N ARG A 245 22.93 -6.60 2.66
CA ARG A 245 22.16 -6.08 1.51
C ARG A 245 20.68 -6.39 1.62
N ALA A 246 20.33 -7.53 2.21
CA ALA A 246 18.93 -7.89 2.45
C ALA A 246 18.33 -6.98 3.52
N ALA A 247 19.09 -6.71 4.60
CA ALA A 247 18.72 -5.72 5.59
C ALA A 247 18.54 -4.32 4.97
N ALA A 248 19.47 -3.86 4.13
CA ALA A 248 19.33 -2.57 3.44
C ALA A 248 18.10 -2.50 2.51
N ALA A 249 17.77 -3.62 1.84
CA ALA A 249 16.55 -3.73 1.04
C ALA A 249 15.28 -3.66 1.90
N LEU A 250 15.25 -4.35 3.05
CA LEU A 250 14.14 -4.27 4.02
C LEU A 250 13.97 -2.86 4.57
N ALA A 251 15.06 -2.15 4.88
CA ALA A 251 14.99 -0.76 5.32
C ALA A 251 14.35 0.14 4.26
N LYS A 252 14.67 -0.08 2.97
CA LYS A 252 14.02 0.63 1.86
C LYS A 252 12.54 0.23 1.70
N LEU A 253 12.22 -1.06 1.84
CA LEU A 253 10.85 -1.57 1.78
C LEU A 253 9.97 -0.97 2.87
N ALA A 254 10.50 -0.88 4.09
CA ALA A 254 9.80 -0.28 5.22
C ALA A 254 9.32 1.16 4.91
N LEU A 255 10.15 1.96 4.24
CA LEU A 255 9.81 3.33 3.85
C LEU A 255 8.73 3.41 2.75
N TYR A 256 8.59 2.39 1.90
CA TYR A 256 7.46 2.34 0.94
C TYR A 256 6.12 2.08 1.62
N ASP A 257 6.16 1.43 2.78
CA ASP A 257 4.98 1.08 3.58
C ASP A 257 4.76 2.06 4.75
N ASP A 258 5.42 3.23 4.77
CA ASP A 258 5.39 4.21 5.86
C ASP A 258 5.73 3.61 7.26
N ASP A 259 6.59 2.60 7.30
CA ASP A 259 7.07 1.93 8.51
C ASP A 259 8.44 2.48 8.92
N TRP A 260 8.42 3.70 9.47
CA TRP A 260 9.63 4.45 9.84
C TRP A 260 10.42 3.74 10.94
N GLU A 261 9.73 3.11 11.89
CA GLU A 261 10.28 2.42 13.04
C GLU A 261 11.13 1.22 12.61
N SER A 262 10.64 0.40 11.67
CA SER A 262 11.43 -0.69 11.12
C SER A 262 12.63 -0.18 10.34
N ALA A 263 12.47 0.87 9.51
CA ALA A 263 13.57 1.45 8.76
C ALA A 263 14.69 1.96 9.67
N GLN A 264 14.34 2.68 10.74
CA GLN A 264 15.29 3.19 11.74
C GLN A 264 15.97 2.06 12.52
N SER A 265 15.21 1.03 12.91
CA SER A 265 15.75 -0.12 13.62
C SER A 265 16.78 -0.88 12.78
N ILE A 266 16.48 -1.10 11.50
CA ILE A 266 17.39 -1.77 10.56
C ILE A 266 18.61 -0.89 10.26
N ALA A 267 18.43 0.42 10.09
CA ALA A 267 19.55 1.36 9.95
C ALA A 267 20.49 1.30 11.17
N ALA A 268 19.94 1.29 12.38
CA ALA A 268 20.72 1.17 13.62
C ALA A 268 21.44 -0.19 13.75
N TRP A 269 20.83 -1.27 13.25
CA TRP A 269 21.45 -2.60 13.20
C TRP A 269 22.65 -2.65 12.24
N LEU A 270 22.50 -2.04 11.05
CA LEU A 270 23.57 -1.92 10.06
C LEU A 270 24.73 -1.05 10.58
N LEU A 271 24.41 0.07 11.22
CA LEU A 271 25.40 0.99 11.79
C LEU A 271 26.19 0.37 12.95
N GLU A 272 25.57 -0.47 13.80
CA GLU A 272 26.30 -1.20 14.84
C GLU A 272 27.35 -2.17 14.28
N ARG A 273 27.13 -2.66 13.06
CA ARG A 273 28.02 -3.61 12.37
C ARG A 273 28.99 -2.93 11.42
N ASP A 274 29.12 -1.60 11.53
CA ASP A 274 29.95 -0.77 10.65
C ASP A 274 29.66 -0.99 9.15
N VAL A 275 28.41 -1.36 8.80
CA VAL A 275 28.02 -1.56 7.40
C VAL A 275 27.70 -0.19 6.78
N PRO A 276 28.36 0.19 5.67
CA PRO A 276 28.12 1.47 4.99
C PRO A 276 26.66 1.75 4.63
N ALA A 277 25.90 0.71 4.27
CA ALA A 277 24.48 0.81 3.95
C ALA A 277 23.62 1.36 5.09
N GLY A 278 24.10 1.30 6.35
CA GLY A 278 23.41 1.91 7.49
C GLY A 278 23.30 3.43 7.40
N TYR A 279 24.32 4.11 6.86
CA TYR A 279 24.28 5.56 6.64
C TYR A 279 23.25 5.92 5.56
N ASN A 280 23.16 5.13 4.48
CA ASN A 280 22.18 5.36 3.42
C ASN A 280 20.75 5.04 3.88
N ALA A 281 20.55 3.98 4.66
CA ALA A 281 19.26 3.68 5.27
C ALA A 281 18.80 4.82 6.19
N LEU A 282 19.70 5.36 7.01
CA LEU A 282 19.42 6.54 7.85
C LEU A 282 19.10 7.78 7.00
N ALA A 283 19.86 8.03 5.94
CA ALA A 283 19.61 9.15 5.03
C ALA A 283 18.21 9.08 4.39
N ARG A 284 17.77 7.89 3.96
CA ARG A 284 16.42 7.69 3.40
C ARG A 284 15.35 7.88 4.47
N SER A 285 15.55 7.35 5.68
CA SER A 285 14.59 7.49 6.78
C SER A 285 14.40 8.95 7.19
N LEU A 286 15.49 9.73 7.33
CA LEU A 286 15.41 11.16 7.62
C LEU A 286 14.75 11.95 6.49
N GLY A 287 15.16 11.69 5.24
CA GLY A 287 14.58 12.38 4.08
C GLY A 287 13.08 12.17 3.96
N ALA A 288 12.60 10.95 4.26
CA ALA A 288 11.20 10.61 4.18
C ALA A 288 10.38 11.17 5.37
N ALA A 289 10.91 11.12 6.59
CA ALA A 289 10.29 11.75 7.76
C ALA A 289 10.12 13.27 7.58
N ASN A 290 11.17 13.94 7.10
CA ASN A 290 11.16 15.39 6.90
C ASN A 290 10.23 15.83 5.75
N ALA A 291 10.08 14.99 4.71
CA ALA A 291 9.14 15.26 3.64
C ALA A 291 7.67 15.08 4.08
N TYR A 292 7.40 14.15 5.01
CA TYR A 292 6.07 13.90 5.53
C TYR A 292 5.52 15.10 6.33
N GLU A 293 6.36 15.73 7.16
CA GLU A 293 5.92 16.81 8.05
C GLU A 293 5.57 18.12 7.30
N HIS A 294 6.23 18.39 6.18
CA HIS A 294 6.17 19.70 5.51
C HIS A 294 5.88 19.64 4.01
N GLY A 295 5.57 18.45 3.46
CA GLY A 295 5.42 18.21 2.02
C GLY A 295 6.76 18.24 1.25
N SER A 296 7.79 18.87 1.82
CA SER A 296 9.19 18.79 1.38
C SER A 296 10.13 19.08 2.56
N ALA A 297 11.22 18.32 2.67
CA ALA A 297 12.26 18.57 3.66
C ALA A 297 12.92 19.95 3.44
N ALA A 298 13.31 20.65 4.51
CA ALA A 298 14.04 21.92 4.43
C ALA A 298 15.41 21.76 3.76
N PRO A 299 16.03 22.83 3.21
CA PRO A 299 17.34 22.72 2.54
C PRO A 299 18.43 22.06 3.38
N ALA A 300 18.53 22.41 4.67
CA ALA A 300 19.53 21.84 5.59
C ALA A 300 19.31 20.33 5.86
N GLU A 301 18.05 19.89 5.92
CA GLU A 301 17.67 18.49 6.11
C GLU A 301 18.00 17.64 4.88
N ARG A 302 17.75 18.19 3.69
CA ARG A 302 18.16 17.57 2.41
C ARG A 302 19.67 17.47 2.33
N GLU A 303 20.39 18.53 2.72
CA GLU A 303 21.85 18.49 2.76
C GLU A 303 22.36 17.41 3.72
N GLN A 304 21.83 17.33 4.94
CA GLN A 304 22.23 16.30 5.90
C GLN A 304 22.03 14.88 5.34
N SER A 305 20.88 14.62 4.70
CA SER A 305 20.59 13.35 4.06
C SER A 305 21.56 13.04 2.92
N ALA A 306 21.88 14.04 2.07
CA ALA A 306 22.85 13.91 1.01
C ALA A 306 24.27 13.63 1.54
N ARG A 307 24.69 14.27 2.64
CA ARG A 307 26.00 14.03 3.27
C ARG A 307 26.14 12.63 3.85
N LEU A 308 25.08 12.09 4.46
CA LEU A 308 25.04 10.71 4.95
C LEU A 308 25.11 9.71 3.77
N ARG A 309 24.39 9.98 2.68
CA ARG A 309 24.46 9.16 1.47
C ARG A 309 25.83 9.20 0.82
N TRP A 310 26.45 10.38 0.74
CA TRP A 310 27.83 10.55 0.26
C TRP A 310 28.82 9.73 1.09
N ARG A 311 28.68 9.75 2.42
CA ARG A 311 29.48 8.91 3.32
C ARG A 311 29.32 7.43 3.00
N ALA A 312 28.10 6.96 2.83
CA ALA A 312 27.83 5.57 2.48
C ALA A 312 28.50 5.18 1.15
N ALA A 313 28.37 6.01 0.12
CA ALA A 313 28.95 5.76 -1.20
C ALA A 313 30.48 5.73 -1.18
N GLN A 314 31.11 6.68 -0.47
CA GLN A 314 32.57 6.71 -0.27
C GLN A 314 33.07 5.53 0.57
N ALA A 315 32.24 4.99 1.46
CA ALA A 315 32.55 3.79 2.23
C ALA A 315 32.24 2.48 1.47
N GLY A 316 31.72 2.57 0.24
CA GLY A 316 31.50 1.42 -0.64
C GLY A 316 30.10 0.82 -0.61
N ASP A 317 29.09 1.52 -0.07
CA ASP A 317 27.70 1.10 -0.23
C ASP A 317 27.25 1.24 -1.69
N PRO A 318 26.96 0.14 -2.39
CA PRO A 318 26.53 0.21 -3.78
C PRO A 318 25.12 0.81 -3.91
N GLY A 319 24.26 0.68 -2.88
CA GLY A 319 22.94 1.30 -2.89
C GLY A 319 23.01 2.82 -2.86
N ALA A 320 23.91 3.40 -2.06
CA ALA A 320 24.14 4.84 -2.03
C ALA A 320 24.76 5.38 -3.32
N GLN A 321 25.65 4.60 -3.94
CA GLN A 321 26.23 4.95 -5.24
C GLN A 321 25.15 5.03 -6.32
N MET A 322 24.23 4.07 -6.36
CA MET A 322 23.08 4.10 -7.29
C MET A 322 22.14 5.28 -7.00
N ASP A 323 21.74 5.48 -5.73
CA ASP A 323 20.86 6.59 -5.35
C ASP A 323 21.47 7.96 -5.73
N LEU A 324 22.76 8.19 -5.47
CA LEU A 324 23.45 9.42 -5.87
C LEU A 324 23.57 9.55 -7.38
N ALA A 325 23.81 8.45 -8.09
CA ALA A 325 23.86 8.48 -9.55
C ALA A 325 22.52 8.87 -10.17
N ASP A 326 21.41 8.49 -9.55
CA ASP A 326 20.08 8.89 -9.99
C ASP A 326 19.86 10.38 -9.75
N GLU A 327 20.25 10.90 -8.58
CA GLU A 327 20.21 12.33 -8.25
C GLU A 327 21.06 13.19 -9.19
N LEU A 328 22.23 12.69 -9.62
CA LEU A 328 23.18 13.41 -10.47
C LEU A 328 22.95 13.21 -11.98
N SER A 329 22.02 12.34 -12.36
CA SER A 329 21.88 11.88 -13.76
C SER A 329 21.64 13.01 -14.77
N GLU A 330 20.94 14.08 -14.37
CA GLU A 330 20.67 15.23 -15.24
C GLU A 330 21.77 16.31 -15.17
N SER A 331 22.39 16.53 -14.01
CA SER A 331 23.34 17.63 -13.79
C SER A 331 24.80 17.25 -14.02
N GLU A 332 25.20 16.03 -13.66
CA GLU A 332 26.57 15.53 -13.73
C GLU A 332 26.60 14.07 -14.26
N PRO A 333 26.22 13.85 -15.53
CA PRO A 333 26.02 12.50 -16.08
C PRO A 333 27.27 11.62 -16.02
N ASP A 334 28.47 12.20 -16.21
CA ASP A 334 29.73 11.44 -16.12
C ASP A 334 30.02 10.96 -14.68
N ALA A 335 29.67 11.77 -13.67
CA ALA A 335 29.82 11.39 -12.27
C ALA A 335 28.81 10.30 -11.90
N ALA A 336 27.57 10.44 -12.37
CA ALA A 336 26.53 9.43 -12.22
C ALA A 336 26.96 8.09 -12.82
N GLU A 337 27.53 8.07 -14.03
CA GLU A 337 27.99 6.83 -14.65
C GLU A 337 29.16 6.19 -13.89
N ARG A 338 30.11 6.99 -13.37
CA ARG A 338 31.19 6.46 -12.52
C ARG A 338 30.67 5.78 -11.26
N LEU A 339 29.65 6.35 -10.61
CA LEU A 339 29.01 5.77 -9.44
C LEU A 339 28.29 4.45 -9.79
N ARG A 340 27.49 4.41 -10.87
CA ARG A 340 26.82 3.17 -11.33
C ARG A 340 27.81 2.08 -11.70
N ALA A 341 28.86 2.44 -12.44
CA ALA A 341 29.90 1.50 -12.83
C ALA A 341 30.61 0.91 -11.61
N CYS A 342 30.91 1.74 -10.59
CA CYS A 342 31.49 1.25 -9.35
C CYS A 342 30.56 0.25 -8.64
N ALA A 343 29.28 0.61 -8.49
CA ALA A 343 28.29 -0.24 -7.84
C ALA A 343 28.15 -1.59 -8.55
N ARG A 344 27.99 -1.60 -9.88
CA ARG A 344 27.86 -2.80 -10.72
C ARG A 344 29.12 -3.67 -10.72
N SER A 345 30.30 -3.05 -10.74
CA SER A 345 31.57 -3.80 -10.73
C SER A 345 31.75 -4.63 -9.46
N ARG A 346 31.19 -4.15 -8.34
CA ARG A 346 31.26 -4.80 -7.03
C ARG A 346 30.06 -5.69 -6.75
N PHE A 347 28.89 -5.35 -7.29
CA PHE A 347 27.61 -6.04 -7.08
C PHE A 347 26.82 -6.12 -8.40
N PRO A 348 27.11 -7.12 -9.25
CA PRO A 348 26.51 -7.22 -10.59
C PRO A 348 24.99 -7.43 -10.61
N ASP A 349 24.42 -7.87 -9.48
CA ASP A 349 22.99 -8.13 -9.28
C ASP A 349 22.22 -6.89 -8.82
N ILE A 350 22.84 -5.70 -8.72
CA ILE A 350 22.21 -4.49 -8.16
C ILE A 350 21.06 -3.92 -9.00
N ASP A 351 21.00 -4.22 -10.29
CA ASP A 351 19.92 -3.76 -11.18
C ASP A 351 18.69 -4.69 -11.17
N ARG A 352 18.73 -5.80 -10.42
CA ARG A 352 17.62 -6.75 -10.23
C ARG A 352 16.81 -6.39 -8.99
#